data_AF-B2WHM5-F1
#
_entry.id   AF-B2WHM5-F1
#
_cell.length_a   1.000
_cell.length_b   1.000
_cell.length_c   1.000
_cell.angle_alpha   90.00
_cell.angle_beta   90.00
_cell.angle_gamma   90.00
#
_symmetry.space_group_name_H-M   'P 1'
#
loop_
_entity.id
_entity.type
_entity.pdbx_description
1 polymer ?
#
loop_
_entity_poly.entity_id
_entity_poly.type
_entity_poly.pdbx_seq_one_letter_code
_entity_poly.pdbx_strand_id
1 'polypeptide(L)'
;MSEKDQAGVTDGIKTSLPPGMPAYRWTSLNVGMCNTRRDEVFVAKYGRTSGWSFGQINNAITAINPAQNEDFNDDAACVDGYAQRQHGYCWSVVKRRNVHGPFVVSGDAGSIYIHDPSAKWLGLLFDGTGIGSGLMMSIDMVFS
;
A
#
# COMPACT_ATOMS: atom_id res chain seq x y z
N MET A 1 -40.25 -6.52 -1.06
CA MET A 1 -39.35 -5.40 -1.41
C MET A 1 -37.94 -5.90 -1.13
N SER A 2 -37.19 -6.21 -2.18
CA SER A 2 -36.03 -7.11 -2.15
C SER A 2 -34.73 -6.36 -1.87
N GLU A 3 -33.89 -7.01 -1.07
CA GLU A 3 -32.50 -6.75 -0.66
C GLU A 3 -31.52 -6.49 -1.83
N LYS A 4 -31.75 -5.47 -2.67
CA LYS A 4 -30.87 -5.18 -3.83
C LYS A 4 -30.35 -3.74 -3.97
N ASP A 5 -30.62 -2.85 -3.03
CA ASP A 5 -30.30 -1.42 -3.19
C ASP A 5 -29.21 -0.88 -2.24
N GLN A 6 -28.16 -1.67 -1.94
CA GLN A 6 -26.95 -1.18 -1.24
C GLN A 6 -25.63 -1.41 -1.99
N ALA A 7 -25.67 -1.57 -3.31
CA ALA A 7 -24.46 -1.44 -4.13
C ALA A 7 -24.18 0.06 -4.38
N GLY A 8 -23.62 0.73 -3.37
CA GLY A 8 -23.13 2.09 -3.50
C GLY A 8 -22.04 2.18 -4.57
N VAL A 9 -22.41 2.75 -5.72
CA VAL A 9 -21.59 3.44 -6.74
C VAL A 9 -20.07 3.21 -6.63
N THR A 10 -19.60 2.09 -7.19
CA THR A 10 -18.19 1.88 -7.61
C THR A 10 -18.06 1.90 -9.13
N ASP A 11 -19.06 2.46 -9.83
CA ASP A 11 -19.04 2.58 -11.28
C ASP A 11 -18.05 3.68 -11.70
N GLY A 12 -16.88 3.27 -12.18
CA GLY A 12 -16.07 4.15 -13.02
C GLY A 12 -14.56 3.95 -12.99
N ILE A 13 -13.98 3.24 -12.02
CA ILE A 13 -12.52 3.09 -11.94
C ILE A 13 -12.15 1.61 -11.80
N LYS A 14 -11.94 1.01 -12.97
CA LYS A 14 -11.39 -0.34 -13.14
C LYS A 14 -9.89 -0.21 -13.32
N THR A 15 -9.13 -1.10 -12.69
CA THR A 15 -7.71 -1.25 -12.99
C THR A 15 -7.53 -1.45 -14.50
N SER A 16 -6.44 -0.97 -15.07
CA SER A 16 -6.07 -1.31 -16.46
C SER A 16 -5.71 -2.79 -16.62
N LEU A 17 -5.66 -3.54 -15.52
CA LEU A 17 -5.27 -4.93 -15.50
C LEU A 17 -6.42 -5.85 -15.93
N PRO A 18 -6.20 -6.72 -16.93
CA PRO A 18 -7.15 -7.75 -17.28
C PRO A 18 -7.42 -8.69 -16.09
N PRO A 19 -8.69 -9.07 -15.81
CA PRO A 19 -9.00 -10.10 -14.83
C PRO A 19 -8.23 -11.40 -15.12
N GLY A 20 -7.66 -12.01 -14.07
CA GLY A 20 -6.90 -13.25 -14.19
C GLY A 20 -5.48 -13.10 -14.74
N MET A 21 -5.00 -11.89 -15.03
CA MET A 21 -3.60 -11.66 -15.40
C MET A 21 -2.68 -12.02 -14.21
N PRO A 22 -1.78 -12.99 -14.37
CA PRO A 22 -0.89 -13.38 -13.28
C PRO A 22 0.15 -12.28 -13.03
N ALA A 23 0.31 -11.88 -11.77
CA ALA A 23 1.34 -10.93 -11.34
C ALA A 23 2.67 -11.66 -11.03
N TYR A 24 3.24 -12.34 -12.04
CA TYR A 24 4.45 -13.17 -11.86
C TYR A 24 5.77 -12.41 -12.00
N ARG A 25 5.73 -11.10 -12.34
CA ARG A 25 6.92 -10.27 -12.51
C ARG A 25 6.99 -9.25 -11.39
N TRP A 26 8.10 -9.25 -10.66
CA TRP A 26 8.43 -8.19 -9.72
C TRP A 26 9.42 -7.20 -10.35
N THR A 27 9.48 -5.99 -9.82
CA THR A 27 10.51 -5.01 -10.17
C THR A 27 10.95 -4.28 -8.91
N SER A 28 12.24 -4.00 -8.80
CA SER A 28 12.74 -3.11 -7.75
C SER A 28 12.10 -1.74 -7.88
N LEU A 29 11.69 -1.18 -6.75
CA LEU A 29 11.07 0.14 -6.69
C LEU A 29 12.03 1.25 -7.15
N ASN A 30 13.34 1.00 -7.05
CA ASN A 30 14.40 1.93 -7.44
C ASN A 30 14.84 1.80 -8.92
N VAL A 31 14.27 0.88 -9.71
CA VAL A 31 14.60 0.76 -11.14
C VAL A 31 13.79 1.79 -11.94
N GLY A 32 14.43 2.43 -12.93
CA GLY A 32 14.00 3.63 -13.70
C GLY A 32 12.56 3.70 -14.25
N MET A 33 11.74 2.66 -14.11
CA MET A 33 10.29 2.69 -14.38
C MET A 33 9.49 3.32 -13.22
N CYS A 34 9.99 3.25 -11.99
CA CYS A 34 9.39 3.84 -10.78
C CYS A 34 10.21 5.03 -10.25
N ASN A 35 11.38 5.29 -10.85
CA ASN A 35 12.38 6.20 -10.30
C ASN A 35 12.34 7.62 -10.89
N THR A 36 11.56 7.88 -11.93
CA THR A 36 11.62 9.20 -12.61
C THR A 36 10.73 10.25 -11.94
N ARG A 37 9.58 9.85 -11.37
CA ARG A 37 8.68 10.69 -10.55
C ARG A 37 7.85 9.78 -9.63
N ARG A 38 8.25 9.65 -8.37
CA ARG A 38 7.64 8.67 -7.43
C ARG A 38 6.18 8.99 -7.10
N ASP A 39 5.83 10.27 -7.15
CA ASP A 39 4.48 10.80 -7.13
C ASP A 39 3.66 10.40 -8.38
N GLU A 40 4.26 9.85 -9.42
CA GLU A 40 3.54 9.30 -10.58
C GLU A 40 3.37 7.77 -10.50
N VAL A 41 3.85 7.10 -9.44
CA VAL A 41 3.73 5.64 -9.30
C VAL A 41 2.37 5.28 -8.73
N PHE A 42 1.45 4.97 -9.65
CA PHE A 42 0.13 4.47 -9.33
C PHE A 42 0.15 2.98 -9.01
N VAL A 43 -0.47 2.64 -7.87
CA VAL A 43 -0.56 1.28 -7.40
C VAL A 43 -2.00 0.84 -7.25
N ALA A 44 -2.20 -0.47 -7.36
CA ALA A 44 -3.41 -1.15 -6.98
C ALA A 44 -3.08 -2.25 -5.98
N LYS A 45 -4.07 -2.65 -5.17
CA LYS A 45 -4.03 -3.89 -4.41
C LYS A 45 -5.40 -4.55 -4.42
N TYR A 46 -5.41 -5.86 -4.21
CA TYR A 46 -6.61 -6.60 -3.90
C TYR A 46 -6.54 -7.09 -2.45
N GLY A 47 -7.27 -6.43 -1.56
CA GLY A 47 -7.40 -6.84 -0.17
C GLY A 47 -8.50 -7.87 0.03
N ARG A 48 -8.33 -8.77 1.00
CA ARG A 48 -9.37 -9.72 1.39
C ARG A 48 -10.67 -9.01 1.79
N THR A 49 -10.54 -7.87 2.47
CA THR A 49 -11.69 -7.11 2.98
C THR A 49 -12.05 -5.96 2.06
N SER A 50 -11.06 -5.19 1.57
CA SER A 50 -11.33 -4.03 0.70
C SER A 50 -11.62 -4.37 -0.76
N GLY A 51 -11.30 -5.59 -1.22
CA GLY A 51 -11.24 -5.88 -2.64
C GLY A 51 -10.23 -4.97 -3.36
N TRP A 52 -10.58 -4.49 -4.57
CA TRP A 52 -9.72 -3.58 -5.31
C TRP A 52 -9.66 -2.20 -4.67
N SER A 53 -8.45 -1.73 -4.42
CA SER A 53 -8.16 -0.38 -3.92
C SER A 53 -6.97 0.23 -4.66
N PHE A 54 -7.05 1.54 -4.87
CA PHE A 54 -6.17 2.27 -5.78
C PHE A 54 -5.45 3.39 -5.05
N GLY A 55 -4.12 3.31 -5.07
CA GLY A 55 -3.23 4.21 -4.37
C GLY A 55 -2.21 4.88 -5.28
N GLN A 56 -1.38 5.67 -4.63
CA GLN A 56 -0.21 6.34 -5.18
C GLN A 56 0.89 6.27 -4.12
N ILE A 57 2.09 5.89 -4.54
CA ILE A 57 3.24 5.86 -3.64
C ILE A 57 3.58 7.29 -3.23
N ASN A 58 3.80 7.48 -1.93
CA ASN A 58 4.25 8.76 -1.40
C ASN A 58 5.70 9.03 -1.87
N ASN A 59 6.01 10.29 -2.19
CA ASN A 59 7.34 10.66 -2.68
C ASN A 59 8.42 10.56 -1.59
N ALA A 60 8.01 10.69 -0.33
CA ALA A 60 8.85 10.58 0.85
C ALA A 60 8.78 9.17 1.46
N ILE A 61 9.93 8.68 1.93
CA ILE A 61 10.00 7.47 2.74
C ILE A 61 9.35 7.77 4.09
N THR A 62 8.53 6.84 4.58
CA THR A 62 7.88 6.93 5.89
C THR A 62 8.76 6.29 6.95
N ALA A 63 9.12 7.06 7.97
CA ALA A 63 9.80 6.55 9.15
C ALA A 63 8.80 5.83 10.06
N ILE A 64 9.21 4.67 10.59
CA ILE A 64 8.49 3.91 11.60
C ILE A 64 9.14 4.19 12.94
N ASN A 65 8.34 4.63 13.90
CA ASN A 65 8.77 5.00 15.26
C ASN A 65 9.93 6.01 15.30
N PRO A 66 9.88 7.16 14.60
CA PRO A 66 10.97 8.15 14.64
C PRO A 66 11.15 8.67 16.08
N ALA A 67 12.40 8.83 16.54
CA ALA A 67 12.82 9.06 17.94
C ALA A 67 12.30 10.34 18.62
N GLN A 68 11.26 10.99 18.11
CA GLN A 68 10.87 12.34 18.49
C GLN A 68 9.70 12.41 19.49
N ASN A 69 9.18 11.27 19.96
CA ASN A 69 8.19 11.27 21.05
C ASN A 69 8.54 10.20 22.09
N GLU A 70 8.97 10.65 23.27
CA GLU A 70 9.12 9.79 24.46
C GLU A 70 7.77 9.17 24.87
N ASP A 71 6.66 9.79 24.47
CA ASP A 71 5.28 9.32 24.71
C ASP A 71 4.82 8.24 23.72
N PHE A 72 5.52 8.03 22.60
CA PHE A 72 5.27 6.95 21.63
C PHE A 72 6.16 5.73 21.93
N ASN A 73 6.23 5.32 23.20
CA ASN A 73 6.60 3.95 23.55
C ASN A 73 5.40 3.03 23.28
N ASP A 74 4.91 3.04 22.04
CA ASP A 74 3.77 2.23 21.64
C ASP A 74 4.29 0.81 21.34
N ASP A 75 3.86 -0.14 22.17
CA ASP A 75 4.34 -1.52 22.22
C ASP A 75 4.34 -2.23 20.84
N ALA A 76 3.49 -1.79 19.90
CA ALA A 76 3.37 -2.37 18.58
C ALA A 76 4.64 -2.25 17.71
N ALA A 77 5.34 -1.11 17.72
CA ALA A 77 6.58 -0.96 16.96
C ALA A 77 7.75 -1.73 17.58
N CYS A 78 7.74 -1.89 18.90
CA CYS A 78 8.70 -2.71 19.64
C CYS A 78 8.54 -4.21 19.34
N VAL A 79 7.31 -4.70 19.13
CA VAL A 79 7.05 -6.11 18.74
C VAL A 79 7.73 -6.46 17.42
N ASP A 80 7.83 -5.49 16.49
CA ASP A 80 8.51 -5.66 15.19
C ASP A 80 10.02 -5.31 15.23
N GLY A 81 10.58 -5.09 16.42
CA GLY A 81 12.01 -4.82 16.62
C GLY A 81 12.45 -3.36 16.37
N TYR A 82 11.51 -2.45 16.13
CA TYR A 82 11.79 -1.03 15.92
C TYR A 82 11.72 -0.24 17.23
N ALA A 83 12.85 -0.14 17.94
CA ALA A 83 13.00 0.69 19.13
C ALA A 83 13.40 2.13 18.77
N GLN A 84 13.31 3.06 19.73
CA GLN A 84 13.76 4.47 19.55
C GLN A 84 15.22 4.61 19.05
N ARG A 85 16.06 3.58 19.23
CA ARG A 85 17.46 3.57 18.74
C ARG A 85 17.62 2.91 17.37
N GLN A 86 16.56 2.33 16.82
CA GLN A 86 16.56 1.58 15.58
C GLN A 86 15.24 1.79 14.83
N HIS A 87 15.17 2.92 14.10
CA HIS A 87 14.01 3.27 13.29
C HIS A 87 13.88 2.35 12.08
N GLY A 88 12.64 2.03 11.76
CA GLY A 88 12.28 1.41 10.49
C GLY A 88 12.06 2.48 9.42
N TYR A 89 12.29 2.10 8.17
CA TYR A 89 11.91 2.91 7.01
C TYR A 89 11.10 2.05 6.06
N CYS A 90 9.99 2.60 5.60
CA CYS A 90 9.13 1.92 4.65
C CYS A 90 8.59 2.88 3.60
N TRP A 91 8.00 2.33 2.57
CA TRP A 91 7.23 3.11 1.62
C TRP A 91 5.80 3.27 2.14
N SER A 92 5.19 4.43 1.94
CA SER A 92 3.77 4.60 2.20
C SER A 92 3.00 4.82 0.90
N VAL A 93 1.75 4.39 0.91
CA VAL A 93 0.81 4.54 -0.19
C VAL A 93 -0.43 5.23 0.32
N VAL A 94 -0.76 6.34 -0.32
CA VAL A 94 -1.98 7.09 -0.06
C VAL A 94 -3.06 6.75 -1.08
N LYS A 95 -4.31 6.99 -0.70
CA LYS A 95 -5.45 6.94 -1.61
C LYS A 95 -5.20 7.85 -2.82
N ARG A 96 -5.33 7.31 -4.03
CA ARG A 96 -5.00 8.04 -5.27
C ARG A 96 -5.89 9.27 -5.54
N ARG A 97 -7.19 9.17 -5.23
CA ARG A 97 -8.18 10.23 -5.47
C ARG A 97 -9.19 10.26 -4.35
N ASN A 98 -9.71 11.43 -4.00
CA ASN A 98 -10.73 11.57 -2.93
C ASN A 98 -12.00 10.76 -3.18
N VAL A 99 -12.32 10.45 -4.44
CA VAL A 99 -13.49 9.64 -4.83
C VAL A 99 -13.32 8.13 -4.61
N HIS A 100 -12.09 7.63 -4.37
CA HIS A 100 -11.89 6.20 -4.11
C HIS A 100 -12.45 5.79 -2.73
N GLY A 101 -12.55 4.50 -2.44
CA GLY A 101 -12.70 4.02 -1.06
C GLY A 101 -11.41 4.23 -0.25
N PRO A 102 -11.41 3.91 1.05
CA PRO A 102 -10.18 3.81 1.84
C PRO A 102 -9.15 2.94 1.12
N PHE A 103 -7.88 3.33 1.15
CA PHE A 103 -6.84 2.52 0.51
C PHE A 103 -6.60 1.23 1.30
N VAL A 104 -6.49 1.30 2.62
CA VAL A 104 -6.33 0.14 3.52
C VAL A 104 -7.53 0.02 4.45
N VAL A 105 -7.95 -1.22 4.72
CA VAL A 105 -8.89 -1.56 5.79
C VAL A 105 -8.35 -2.75 6.59
N SER A 106 -8.89 -2.96 7.80
CA SER A 106 -8.50 -4.08 8.65
C SER A 106 -8.67 -5.43 7.94
N GLY A 107 -7.66 -6.29 8.06
CA GLY A 107 -7.63 -7.60 7.41
C GLY A 107 -7.01 -7.64 6.01
N ASP A 108 -6.49 -6.51 5.51
CA ASP A 108 -5.77 -6.43 4.23
C ASP A 108 -4.26 -6.70 4.36
N ALA A 109 -3.71 -6.83 5.57
CA ALA A 109 -2.29 -7.15 5.77
C ALA A 109 -1.87 -8.39 4.95
N GLY A 110 -0.70 -8.32 4.32
CA GLY A 110 -0.21 -9.32 3.36
C GLY A 110 -0.66 -9.09 1.91
N SER A 111 -1.49 -8.09 1.63
CA SER A 111 -1.90 -7.77 0.25
C SER A 111 -0.70 -7.35 -0.62
N ILE A 112 -0.71 -7.82 -1.86
CA ILE A 112 0.31 -7.47 -2.86
C ILE A 112 0.01 -6.09 -3.44
N TYR A 113 1.04 -5.24 -3.51
CA TYR A 113 0.99 -3.99 -4.27
C TYR A 113 1.49 -4.24 -5.68
N ILE A 114 0.67 -3.90 -6.66
CA ILE A 114 1.00 -3.99 -8.07
C ILE A 114 1.03 -2.60 -8.69
N HIS A 115 1.98 -2.39 -9.60
CA HIS A 115 1.98 -1.24 -10.48
C HIS A 115 0.76 -1.30 -11.40
N ASP A 116 -0.19 -0.39 -11.21
CA ASP A 116 -1.51 -0.44 -11.87
C ASP A 116 -1.41 -0.49 -13.41
N PRO A 117 -0.51 0.28 -14.07
CA PRO A 117 -0.35 0.19 -15.52
C PRO A 117 0.28 -1.13 -16.03
N SER A 118 1.11 -1.81 -15.24
CA SER A 118 1.97 -2.89 -15.77
C SER A 118 1.89 -4.23 -15.04
N ALA A 119 1.04 -4.36 -14.03
CA ALA A 119 0.84 -5.58 -13.23
C ALA A 119 2.11 -6.08 -12.50
N LYS A 120 3.14 -5.24 -12.39
CA LYS A 120 4.39 -5.63 -11.74
C LYS A 120 4.23 -5.59 -10.24
N TRP A 121 4.66 -6.62 -9.55
CA TRP A 121 4.72 -6.63 -8.10
C TRP A 121 5.76 -5.61 -7.63
N LEU A 122 5.34 -4.69 -6.75
CA LEU A 122 6.16 -3.63 -6.17
C LEU A 122 6.46 -3.84 -4.69
N GLY A 123 5.53 -4.44 -3.94
CA GLY A 123 5.72 -4.67 -2.52
C GLY A 123 4.56 -5.39 -1.83
N LEU A 124 4.64 -5.46 -0.51
CA LEU A 124 3.66 -6.07 0.37
C LEU A 124 3.15 -5.04 1.37
N LEU A 125 1.82 -4.99 1.56
CA LEU A 125 1.20 -4.30 2.69
C LEU A 125 1.50 -5.06 3.97
N PHE A 126 2.15 -4.40 4.92
CA PHE A 126 2.32 -4.96 6.25
C PHE A 126 1.45 -4.26 7.30
N ASP A 127 1.16 -2.95 7.15
CA ASP A 127 0.32 -2.23 8.11
C ASP A 127 -0.32 -0.95 7.51
N GLY A 128 -1.23 -0.30 8.25
CA GLY A 128 -1.84 0.97 7.91
C GLY A 128 -1.60 2.04 8.97
N THR A 129 -1.52 3.30 8.55
CA THR A 129 -1.47 4.46 9.45
C THR A 129 -2.87 4.88 9.90
N GLY A 130 -2.97 5.61 11.01
CA GLY A 130 -4.25 6.16 11.51
C GLY A 130 -4.96 7.12 10.54
N ILE A 131 -4.25 7.65 9.54
CA ILE A 131 -4.81 8.50 8.47
C ILE A 131 -5.18 7.70 7.20
N GLY A 132 -5.10 6.37 7.24
CA GLY A 132 -5.52 5.49 6.15
C GLY A 132 -4.50 5.27 5.02
N SER A 133 -3.24 5.69 5.22
CA SER A 133 -2.13 5.33 4.32
C SER A 133 -1.69 3.89 4.58
N GLY A 134 -1.36 3.13 3.55
CA GLY A 134 -0.81 1.78 3.67
C GLY A 134 0.71 1.80 3.68
N LEU A 135 1.32 1.09 4.62
CA LEU A 135 2.76 0.89 4.73
C LEU A 135 3.18 -0.33 3.90
N MET A 136 4.25 -0.16 3.13
CA MET A 136 4.73 -1.12 2.15
C MET A 136 6.19 -1.46 2.37
N MET A 137 6.48 -2.75 2.40
CA MET A 137 7.81 -3.29 2.20
C MET A 137 8.02 -3.52 0.69
N SER A 138 9.10 -3.00 0.14
CA SER A 138 9.38 -3.19 -1.29
C SER A 138 9.75 -4.65 -1.57
N ILE A 139 9.30 -5.18 -2.71
CA ILE A 139 9.40 -6.61 -3.00
C ILE A 139 10.84 -7.08 -3.18
N ASP A 140 11.72 -6.19 -3.59
CA ASP A 140 13.16 -6.43 -3.71
C ASP A 140 13.85 -6.63 -2.36
N MET A 141 13.27 -6.15 -1.25
CA MET A 141 13.75 -6.44 0.11
C MET A 141 13.26 -7.81 0.62
N VAL A 142 12.26 -8.41 -0.04
CA VAL A 142 11.68 -9.71 0.36
C VAL A 142 12.36 -10.87 -0.39
N PHE A 143 12.73 -10.64 -1.65
CA PHE A 143 13.38 -11.65 -2.50
C PHE A 143 14.91 -11.53 -2.56
N SER A 144 15.51 -10.65 -1.75
CA SER A 144 16.97 -10.48 -1.63
C SER A 144 17.62 -11.60 -0.83
#